data_AF-A0A9D9RW03-F1
#
_entry.id   AF-A0A9D9RW03-F1
#
_cell.length_a   1.000
_cell.length_b   1.000
_cell.length_c   1.000
_cell.angle_alpha   90.00
_cell.angle_beta   90.00
_cell.angle_gamma   90.00
#
_symmetry.space_group_name_H-M   'P 1'
#
loop_
_entity.id
_entity.type
_entity.pdbx_description
1 polymer ?
#
loop_
_entity_poly.entity_id
_entity_poly.type
_entity_poly.pdbx_seq_one_letter_code
_entity_poly.pdbx_strand_id
1 'polypeptide(L)'
;REAGETCYMLANGSGKSRAGRTGGARDRASWRLLFLSCGEIGLAEHLGEIGKTPRAGQELRLAEIPADAGAGLGLFENLHDYATGSDFAKALDRAARRYYGTAFYAFVAELAKNQEAVPELVREAQRKFEAHCLDNAAHGQARRVAGRFALVGAAGELATKWGITGWEPGEAMRAARTCFDAWLSRRGGQGNQEEKAMLRQVREFIRRKGESAFTDWDRPANDTDKHAPGKPDRAGYRRGCHDAEGNDAQEYFLFNEAWRGVVCKGHDAAAVGRLLVAKGYCRKGSETDRPWLVRESLPTEGRARVVHILPALFDSDDD
;
A
#
# COMPACT_ATOMS: atom_id res chain seq x y z
N ARG A 1 -10.34 -11.04 -12.73
CA ARG A 1 -10.56 -9.73 -13.41
C ARG A 1 -11.60 -8.86 -12.70
N GLU A 2 -12.72 -9.42 -12.24
CA GLU A 2 -13.85 -8.64 -11.68
C GLU A 2 -13.66 -8.21 -10.21
N ALA A 3 -12.82 -8.91 -9.43
CA ALA A 3 -12.61 -8.64 -8.00
C ALA A 3 -12.29 -7.16 -7.69
N GLY A 4 -11.38 -6.55 -8.45
CA GLY A 4 -11.02 -5.15 -8.25
C GLY A 4 -12.15 -4.16 -8.57
N GLU A 5 -12.99 -4.45 -9.57
CA GLU A 5 -14.18 -3.65 -9.88
C GLU A 5 -15.25 -3.80 -8.80
N THR A 6 -15.46 -5.03 -8.33
CA THR A 6 -16.41 -5.33 -7.25
C THR A 6 -16.02 -4.61 -5.95
N CYS A 7 -14.74 -4.60 -5.58
CA CYS A 7 -14.25 -3.86 -4.41
C CYS A 7 -14.58 -2.36 -4.51
N TYR A 8 -14.40 -1.77 -5.70
CA TYR A 8 -14.77 -0.37 -5.93
C TYR A 8 -16.27 -0.14 -5.82
N MET A 9 -17.09 -0.99 -6.42
CA MET A 9 -18.55 -0.85 -6.36
C MET A 9 -19.06 -0.96 -4.92
N LEU A 10 -18.60 -1.96 -4.17
CA LEU A 10 -18.98 -2.17 -2.78
C LEU A 10 -18.62 -0.96 -1.92
N ALA A 11 -17.38 -0.49 -2.02
CA ALA A 11 -16.89 0.64 -1.24
C ALA A 11 -17.49 2.00 -1.66
N ASN A 12 -17.84 2.18 -2.94
CA ASN A 12 -18.46 3.40 -3.46
C ASN A 12 -19.99 3.40 -3.32
N GLY A 13 -20.59 2.35 -2.76
CA GLY A 13 -22.00 2.34 -2.44
C GLY A 13 -22.94 2.28 -3.64
N SER A 14 -22.49 1.80 -4.82
CA SER A 14 -23.29 1.96 -6.04
C SER A 14 -23.03 0.94 -7.16
N GLY A 15 -24.11 0.42 -7.75
CA GLY A 15 -24.14 -0.63 -8.78
C GLY A 15 -23.60 -0.23 -10.15
N LYS A 16 -23.48 -1.15 -11.13
CA LYS A 16 -23.22 -0.75 -12.53
C LYS A 16 -24.47 -0.09 -13.11
N SER A 17 -24.31 1.04 -13.81
CA SER A 17 -25.42 1.65 -14.55
C SER A 17 -25.83 0.74 -15.71
N ARG A 18 -27.15 0.56 -15.90
CA ARG A 18 -27.72 -0.22 -17.01
C ARG A 18 -28.79 0.61 -17.70
N ALA A 19 -28.85 0.53 -19.03
CA ALA A 19 -29.94 1.11 -19.80
C ALA A 19 -31.25 0.37 -19.47
N GLY A 20 -32.34 1.12 -19.31
CA GLY A 20 -33.69 0.58 -19.21
C GLY A 20 -34.19 0.06 -20.56
N ARG A 21 -35.24 -0.77 -20.54
CA ARG A 21 -35.86 -1.36 -21.75
C ARG A 21 -36.36 -0.32 -22.77
N THR A 22 -36.52 0.93 -22.36
CA THR A 22 -37.03 2.06 -23.16
C THR A 22 -35.96 3.10 -23.52
N GLY A 23 -34.67 2.80 -23.30
CA GLY A 23 -33.56 3.71 -23.62
C GLY A 23 -33.24 4.78 -22.55
N GLY A 24 -34.08 4.93 -21.51
CA GLY A 24 -33.78 5.76 -20.34
C GLY A 24 -32.77 5.09 -19.38
N ALA A 25 -32.04 5.88 -18.60
CA ALA A 25 -31.18 5.35 -17.53
C ALA A 25 -32.05 4.72 -16.41
N ARG A 26 -31.77 3.47 -16.03
CA ARG A 26 -32.47 2.82 -14.90
C ARG A 26 -31.92 3.36 -13.57
N ASP A 27 -32.78 3.48 -12.56
CA ASP A 27 -32.35 3.84 -11.20
C ASP A 27 -31.24 2.92 -10.71
N ARG A 28 -30.15 3.54 -10.27
CA ARG A 28 -28.94 2.84 -9.84
C ARG A 28 -29.12 2.36 -8.41
N ALA A 29 -28.96 1.05 -8.19
CA ALA A 29 -28.90 0.50 -6.84
C ALA A 29 -27.77 1.18 -6.04
N SER A 30 -28.09 1.66 -4.84
CA SER A 30 -27.16 2.30 -3.91
C SER A 30 -27.18 1.63 -2.54
N TRP A 31 -26.07 1.71 -1.82
CA TRP A 31 -25.92 1.10 -0.50
C TRP A 31 -24.88 1.85 0.34
N ARG A 32 -24.93 1.67 1.66
CA ARG A 32 -23.92 2.14 2.60
C ARG A 32 -23.64 1.05 3.62
N LEU A 33 -22.54 0.32 3.42
CA LEU A 33 -22.22 -0.85 4.23
C LEU A 33 -20.72 -0.92 4.53
N LEU A 34 -20.40 -1.56 5.66
CA LEU A 34 -19.10 -2.17 5.91
C LEU A 34 -19.23 -3.64 5.48
N PHE A 35 -18.22 -4.16 4.78
CA PHE A 35 -18.21 -5.55 4.33
C PHE A 35 -16.94 -6.24 4.81
N LEU A 36 -17.05 -7.55 4.96
CA LEU A 36 -15.94 -8.45 5.25
C LEU A 36 -15.85 -9.46 4.10
N SER A 37 -14.62 -9.82 3.76
CA SER A 37 -14.29 -10.90 2.83
C SER A 37 -13.20 -11.73 3.47
N CYS A 38 -13.29 -13.05 3.33
CA CYS A 38 -12.25 -13.98 3.77
C CYS A 38 -11.71 -14.70 2.52
N GLY A 39 -10.39 -14.82 2.42
CA GLY A 39 -9.72 -15.46 1.30
C GLY A 39 -8.30 -15.85 1.67
N GLU A 40 -7.76 -16.86 0.98
CA GLU A 40 -6.40 -17.36 1.19
C GLU A 40 -5.35 -16.35 0.72
N ILE A 41 -5.64 -15.68 -0.40
CA ILE A 41 -4.77 -14.69 -1.03
C ILE A 41 -5.38 -13.29 -0.97
N GLY A 42 -4.52 -12.28 -0.88
CA GLY A 42 -4.92 -10.87 -0.87
C GLY A 42 -5.40 -10.39 -2.24
N LEU A 43 -6.03 -9.21 -2.28
CA LEU A 43 -6.46 -8.56 -3.53
C LEU A 43 -5.27 -8.27 -4.44
N ALA A 44 -4.13 -7.87 -3.88
CA ALA A 44 -2.91 -7.61 -4.63
C ALA A 44 -2.40 -8.87 -5.35
N GLU A 45 -2.34 -9.98 -4.61
CA GLU A 45 -1.92 -11.28 -5.12
C GLU A 45 -2.88 -11.81 -6.18
N HIS A 46 -4.19 -11.76 -5.90
CA HIS A 46 -5.22 -12.21 -6.84
C HIS A 46 -5.27 -11.39 -8.14
N LEU A 47 -4.95 -10.09 -8.10
CA LEU A 47 -4.80 -9.29 -9.31
C LEU A 47 -3.46 -9.58 -10.02
N GLY A 48 -2.42 -9.90 -9.26
CA GLY A 48 -1.11 -10.29 -9.76
C GLY A 48 -1.16 -11.53 -10.66
N GLU A 49 -2.00 -12.52 -10.32
CA GLU A 49 -2.24 -13.73 -11.13
C GLU A 49 -2.66 -13.43 -12.59
N ILE A 50 -3.29 -12.27 -12.82
CA ILE A 50 -3.73 -11.81 -14.14
C ILE A 50 -2.90 -10.64 -14.69
N GLY A 51 -1.71 -10.43 -14.14
CA GLY A 51 -0.78 -9.37 -14.56
C GLY A 51 -1.30 -7.96 -14.27
N LYS A 52 -2.13 -7.79 -13.24
CA LYS A 52 -2.66 -6.49 -12.81
C LYS A 52 -2.19 -6.16 -11.41
N THR A 53 -1.94 -4.88 -11.16
CA THR A 53 -1.65 -4.36 -9.82
C THR A 53 -2.88 -3.61 -9.30
N PRO A 54 -3.28 -3.80 -8.03
CA PRO A 54 -4.29 -2.95 -7.42
C PRO A 54 -3.82 -1.49 -7.43
N ARG A 55 -4.76 -0.57 -7.60
CA ARG A 55 -4.50 0.85 -7.39
C ARG A 55 -4.49 1.12 -5.88
N ALA A 56 -3.67 2.05 -5.41
CA ALA A 56 -3.65 2.46 -3.99
C ALA A 56 -5.05 2.78 -3.43
N GLY A 57 -5.94 3.36 -4.24
CA GLY A 57 -7.32 3.62 -3.82
C GLY A 57 -8.17 2.37 -3.56
N GLN A 58 -7.85 1.20 -4.13
CA GLN A 58 -8.52 -0.08 -3.88
C GLN A 58 -8.06 -0.68 -2.55
N GLU A 59 -6.75 -0.70 -2.30
CA GLU A 59 -6.16 -1.25 -1.08
C GLU A 59 -6.61 -0.48 0.17
N LEU A 60 -6.83 0.83 0.06
CA LEU A 60 -7.38 1.61 1.18
C LEU A 60 -8.86 1.34 1.45
N ARG A 61 -9.58 0.82 0.46
CA ARG A 61 -11.01 0.54 0.57
C ARG A 61 -11.26 -0.87 1.09
N LEU A 62 -10.32 -1.79 0.89
CA LEU A 62 -10.32 -3.15 1.44
C LEU A 62 -9.07 -3.32 2.32
N ALA A 63 -9.22 -3.04 3.61
CA ALA A 63 -8.13 -3.23 4.57
C ALA A 63 -7.93 -4.74 4.81
N GLU A 64 -6.78 -5.27 4.37
CA GLU A 64 -6.41 -6.66 4.55
C GLU A 64 -5.75 -6.88 5.92
N ILE A 65 -6.34 -7.75 6.73
CA ILE A 65 -5.84 -8.10 8.05
C ILE A 65 -5.36 -9.55 7.99
N PRO A 66 -4.13 -9.87 8.41
CA PRO A 66 -3.66 -11.25 8.53
C PRO A 66 -4.60 -12.08 9.42
N ALA A 67 -4.90 -13.31 9.00
CA ALA A 67 -5.67 -14.28 9.79
C ALA A 67 -4.77 -15.04 10.78
N ASP A 68 -3.88 -14.33 11.47
CA ASP A 68 -3.00 -14.84 12.51
C ASP A 68 -2.93 -13.79 13.63
N ALA A 69 -3.31 -14.20 14.84
CA ALA A 69 -3.32 -13.34 16.01
C ALA A 69 -1.94 -13.25 16.69
N GLY A 70 -0.92 -13.97 16.20
CA GLY A 70 0.44 -13.92 16.74
C GLY A 70 0.62 -14.64 18.08
N ALA A 71 -0.41 -15.34 18.56
CA ALA A 71 -0.38 -16.12 19.81
C ALA A 71 0.04 -17.58 19.61
N GLY A 72 0.40 -17.99 18.39
CA GLY A 72 0.68 -19.39 18.05
C GLY A 72 -0.57 -20.29 18.00
N LEU A 73 -1.76 -19.69 18.02
CA LEU A 73 -3.07 -20.37 18.04
C LEU A 73 -3.89 -20.06 16.76
N GLY A 74 -3.23 -19.59 15.70
CA GLY A 74 -3.88 -19.17 14.46
C GLY A 74 -4.69 -17.88 14.65
N LEU A 75 -5.97 -17.89 14.27
CA LEU A 75 -6.86 -16.72 14.35
C LEU A 75 -7.16 -16.27 15.80
N PHE A 76 -6.88 -17.10 16.80
CA PHE A 76 -7.30 -16.87 18.17
C PHE A 76 -6.13 -16.43 19.06
N GLU A 77 -6.42 -15.59 20.06
CA GLU A 77 -5.49 -15.27 21.15
C GLU A 77 -5.73 -16.16 22.39
N ASN A 78 -6.95 -16.70 22.51
CA ASN A 78 -7.37 -17.56 23.61
C ASN A 78 -8.35 -18.62 23.08
N LEU A 79 -8.20 -19.86 23.55
CA LEU A 79 -9.05 -20.99 23.17
C LEU A 79 -10.23 -21.22 24.11
N HIS A 80 -10.39 -20.45 25.20
CA HIS A 80 -11.52 -20.57 26.13
C HIS A 80 -11.82 -22.01 26.57
N ASP A 81 -10.79 -22.68 27.11
CA ASP A 81 -10.83 -24.07 27.60
C ASP A 81 -11.02 -25.16 26.53
N TYR A 82 -11.04 -24.82 25.24
CA TYR A 82 -10.99 -25.81 24.16
C TYR A 82 -9.56 -26.30 23.93
N ALA A 83 -9.43 -27.59 23.59
CA ALA A 83 -8.14 -28.25 23.41
C ALA A 83 -7.33 -27.73 22.21
N THR A 84 -8.00 -27.34 21.13
CA THR A 84 -7.36 -26.85 19.90
C THR A 84 -8.14 -25.69 19.28
N GLY A 85 -7.46 -24.88 18.46
CA GLY A 85 -8.11 -23.83 17.66
C GLY A 85 -9.19 -24.38 16.73
N SER A 86 -9.04 -25.60 16.21
CA SER A 86 -10.09 -26.24 15.40
C SER A 86 -11.33 -26.54 16.22
N ASP A 87 -11.19 -27.01 17.45
CA ASP A 87 -12.32 -27.33 18.32
C ASP A 87 -13.07 -26.07 18.72
N PHE A 88 -12.33 -24.99 19.04
CA PHE A 88 -12.93 -23.71 19.34
C PHE A 88 -13.67 -23.12 18.13
N ALA A 89 -13.07 -23.13 16.93
CA ALA A 89 -13.72 -22.65 15.71
C ALA A 89 -15.01 -23.43 15.40
N LYS A 90 -15.01 -24.77 15.56
CA LYS A 90 -16.22 -25.60 15.39
C LYS A 90 -17.29 -25.27 16.43
N ALA A 91 -16.89 -24.98 17.67
CA ALA A 91 -17.83 -24.58 18.69
C ALA A 91 -18.47 -23.22 18.38
N LEU A 92 -17.67 -22.24 17.94
CA LEU A 92 -18.17 -20.93 17.49
C LEU A 92 -19.14 -21.05 16.31
N ASP A 93 -18.82 -21.85 15.27
CA ASP A 93 -19.72 -22.07 14.13
C ASP A 93 -21.07 -22.67 14.58
N ARG A 94 -21.05 -23.70 15.45
CA ARG A 94 -22.29 -24.27 16.00
C ARG A 94 -23.10 -23.25 16.79
N ALA A 95 -22.44 -22.46 17.63
CA ALA A 95 -23.10 -21.43 18.44
C ALA A 95 -23.72 -20.34 17.56
N ALA A 96 -22.98 -19.82 16.59
CA ALA A 96 -23.45 -18.79 15.66
C ALA A 96 -24.62 -19.26 14.78
N ARG A 97 -24.65 -20.54 14.40
CA ARG A 97 -25.80 -21.13 13.68
C ARG A 97 -27.06 -21.23 14.53
N ARG A 98 -26.92 -21.40 15.85
CA ARG A 98 -28.04 -21.53 16.78
C ARG A 98 -28.52 -20.17 17.31
N TYR A 99 -27.60 -19.25 17.52
CA TYR A 99 -27.83 -17.95 18.12
C TYR A 99 -27.28 -16.86 17.20
N TYR A 100 -28.16 -16.24 16.41
CA TYR A 100 -27.80 -15.15 15.50
C TYR A 100 -28.85 -14.04 15.53
N GLY A 101 -28.46 -12.84 15.11
CA GLY A 101 -29.33 -11.66 15.01
C GLY A 101 -29.65 -10.95 16.33
N THR A 102 -29.54 -11.64 17.48
CA THR A 102 -29.91 -11.10 18.81
C THR A 102 -29.20 -9.78 19.15
N ALA A 103 -27.87 -9.75 19.03
CA ALA A 103 -27.08 -8.57 19.38
C ALA A 103 -27.41 -7.35 18.49
N PHE A 104 -27.69 -7.58 17.20
CA PHE A 104 -27.98 -6.50 16.26
C PHE A 104 -29.30 -5.79 16.59
N TYR A 105 -30.37 -6.56 16.86
CA TYR A 105 -31.66 -5.96 17.23
C TYR A 105 -31.58 -5.16 18.53
N ALA A 106 -30.87 -5.69 19.54
CA ALA A 106 -30.65 -4.97 20.80
C ALA A 106 -29.86 -3.67 20.56
N PHE A 107 -28.79 -3.73 19.75
CA PHE A 107 -27.97 -2.57 19.42
C PHE A 107 -28.77 -1.48 18.69
N VAL A 108 -29.59 -1.85 17.70
CA VAL A 108 -30.43 -0.90 16.96
C VAL A 108 -31.47 -0.26 17.86
N ALA A 109 -32.08 -1.02 18.77
CA ALA A 109 -33.05 -0.48 19.73
C ALA A 109 -32.44 0.59 20.63
N GLU A 110 -31.23 0.37 21.15
CA GLU A 110 -30.52 1.37 21.96
C GLU A 110 -29.99 2.55 21.13
N LEU A 111 -29.49 2.29 19.92
CA LEU A 111 -29.07 3.33 18.99
C LEU A 111 -30.24 4.28 18.66
N ALA A 112 -31.44 3.74 18.46
CA ALA A 112 -32.64 4.52 18.15
C ALA A 112 -33.05 5.46 19.30
N LYS A 113 -32.74 5.12 20.55
CA LYS A 113 -33.00 5.97 21.73
C LYS A 113 -31.95 7.06 21.92
N ASN A 114 -30.74 6.86 21.38
CA ASN A 114 -29.56 7.71 21.64
C ASN A 114 -29.06 8.44 20.37
N GLN A 115 -29.91 8.64 19.37
CA GLN A 115 -29.52 9.15 18.04
C GLN A 115 -28.82 10.51 18.07
N GLU A 116 -29.16 11.38 19.01
CA GLU A 116 -28.56 12.72 19.12
C GLU A 116 -27.13 12.69 19.69
N ALA A 117 -26.86 11.81 20.66
CA ALA A 117 -25.58 11.75 21.35
C ALA A 117 -24.53 10.91 20.60
N VAL A 118 -24.95 9.83 19.93
CA VAL A 118 -24.04 8.87 19.28
C VAL A 118 -23.10 9.50 18.24
N PRO A 119 -23.53 10.42 17.37
CA PRO A 119 -22.64 11.03 16.38
C PRO A 119 -21.41 11.69 17.00
N GLU A 120 -21.55 12.42 18.11
CA GLU A 120 -20.39 13.07 18.73
C GLU A 120 -19.51 12.07 19.47
N LEU A 121 -20.09 11.06 20.12
CA LEU A 121 -19.33 9.97 20.75
C LEU A 121 -18.45 9.22 19.73
N VAL A 122 -18.99 8.94 18.55
CA VAL A 122 -18.24 8.28 17.46
C VAL A 122 -17.14 9.20 16.95
N ARG A 123 -17.40 10.49 16.73
CA ARG A 123 -16.37 11.45 16.29
C ARG A 123 -15.26 11.58 17.33
N GLU A 124 -15.59 11.63 18.60
CA GLU A 124 -14.61 11.68 19.68
C GLU A 124 -13.75 10.42 19.73
N ALA A 125 -14.36 9.25 19.61
CA ALA A 125 -13.65 7.98 19.54
C ALA A 125 -12.70 7.93 18.33
N GLN A 126 -13.14 8.39 17.15
CA GLN A 126 -12.30 8.51 15.96
C GLN A 126 -11.11 9.46 16.18
N ARG A 127 -11.34 10.66 16.75
CA ARG A 127 -10.26 11.61 17.07
C ARG A 127 -9.23 10.99 18.01
N LYS A 128 -9.68 10.34 19.09
CA LYS A 128 -8.81 9.68 20.08
C LYS A 128 -8.03 8.52 19.47
N PHE A 129 -8.68 7.70 18.65
CA PHE A 129 -8.03 6.60 17.96
C PHE A 129 -6.96 7.10 17.00
N GLU A 130 -7.27 8.07 16.14
CA GLU A 130 -6.32 8.67 15.21
C GLU A 130 -5.12 9.29 15.94
N ALA A 131 -5.35 10.06 17.01
CA ALA A 131 -4.29 10.70 17.77
C ALA A 131 -3.32 9.71 18.44
N HIS A 132 -3.80 8.49 18.75
CA HIS A 132 -2.98 7.47 19.39
C HIS A 132 -2.32 6.53 18.36
N CYS A 133 -2.94 6.32 17.19
CA CYS A 133 -2.41 5.40 16.16
C CYS A 133 -1.51 6.05 15.12
N LEU A 134 -1.62 7.36 14.90
CA LEU A 134 -1.03 8.04 13.75
C LEU A 134 -0.14 9.20 14.19
N ASP A 135 1.07 9.28 13.63
CA ASP A 135 1.90 10.46 13.78
C ASP A 135 1.38 11.59 12.89
N ASN A 136 1.80 12.83 13.17
CA ASN A 136 1.44 13.99 12.34
C ASN A 136 1.86 13.85 10.87
N ALA A 137 2.84 12.99 10.58
CA ALA A 137 3.32 12.66 9.24
C ALA A 137 2.47 11.58 8.52
N ALA A 138 1.49 10.98 9.20
CA ALA A 138 0.67 9.92 8.62
C ALA A 138 -0.12 10.44 7.41
N HIS A 139 0.14 9.83 6.25
CA HIS A 139 -0.54 10.16 5.01
C HIS A 139 -2.07 10.06 5.15
N GLY A 140 -2.81 10.92 4.44
CA GLY A 140 -4.28 10.95 4.46
C GLY A 140 -4.97 9.63 4.05
N GLN A 141 -4.19 8.66 3.55
CA GLN A 141 -4.59 7.29 3.30
C GLN A 141 -4.75 6.47 4.59
N ALA A 142 -3.76 6.46 5.48
CA ALA A 142 -3.80 5.73 6.75
C ALA A 142 -4.90 6.26 7.67
N ARG A 143 -5.12 7.58 7.68
CA ARG A 143 -6.20 8.23 8.42
C ARG A 143 -7.59 7.71 8.04
N ARG A 144 -7.85 7.50 6.74
CA ARG A 144 -9.15 6.97 6.27
C ARG A 144 -9.40 5.53 6.76
N VAL A 145 -8.36 4.71 6.83
CA VAL A 145 -8.47 3.33 7.31
C VAL A 145 -8.64 3.32 8.83
N ALA A 146 -7.83 4.10 9.55
CA ALA A 146 -7.95 4.27 11.00
C ALA A 146 -9.37 4.70 11.42
N GLY A 147 -9.98 5.65 10.72
CA GLY A 147 -11.35 6.09 10.99
C GLY A 147 -12.40 4.97 10.88
N ARG A 148 -12.17 3.95 10.03
CA ARG A 148 -13.06 2.78 9.93
C ARG A 148 -12.87 1.80 11.07
N PHE A 149 -11.63 1.51 11.47
CA PHE A 149 -11.35 0.70 12.65
C PHE A 149 -11.88 1.36 13.92
N ALA A 150 -11.67 2.67 14.07
CA ALA A 150 -12.23 3.44 15.17
C ALA A 150 -13.76 3.40 15.21
N LEU A 151 -14.43 3.39 14.05
CA LEU A 151 -15.89 3.24 13.99
C LEU A 151 -16.34 1.86 14.51
N VAL A 152 -15.62 0.79 14.16
CA VAL A 152 -15.89 -0.57 14.65
C VAL A 152 -15.66 -0.64 16.17
N GLY A 153 -14.53 -0.12 16.65
CA GLY A 153 -14.22 -0.03 18.08
C GLY A 153 -15.28 0.76 18.85
N ALA A 154 -15.65 1.95 18.36
CA ALA A 154 -16.68 2.78 18.97
C ALA A 154 -18.05 2.09 19.05
N ALA A 155 -18.43 1.35 18.00
CA ALA A 155 -19.67 0.56 18.03
C ALA A 155 -19.61 -0.55 19.10
N GLY A 156 -18.47 -1.23 19.24
CA GLY A 156 -18.29 -2.24 20.29
C GLY A 156 -18.28 -1.66 21.72
N GLU A 157 -17.69 -0.47 21.91
CA GLU A 157 -17.74 0.25 23.20
C GLU A 157 -19.16 0.66 23.57
N LEU A 158 -19.94 1.15 22.60
CA LEU A 158 -21.37 1.46 22.80
C LEU A 158 -22.16 0.19 23.14
N ALA A 159 -21.94 -0.90 22.42
CA ALA A 159 -22.59 -2.18 22.68
C ALA A 159 -22.27 -2.69 24.09
N THR A 160 -21.03 -2.52 24.53
CA THR A 160 -20.57 -2.85 25.89
C THR A 160 -21.27 -2.00 26.94
N LYS A 161 -21.29 -0.68 26.74
CA LYS A 161 -21.99 0.27 27.63
C LYS A 161 -23.49 -0.03 27.74
N TRP A 162 -24.10 -0.53 26.67
CA TRP A 162 -25.51 -0.94 26.64
C TRP A 162 -25.75 -2.37 27.16
N GLY A 163 -24.72 -3.06 27.63
CA GLY A 163 -24.84 -4.39 28.23
C GLY A 163 -25.07 -5.53 27.22
N ILE A 164 -24.71 -5.32 25.95
CA ILE A 164 -24.98 -6.29 24.88
C ILE A 164 -23.87 -7.33 24.75
N THR A 165 -22.61 -6.91 24.88
CA THR A 165 -21.43 -7.77 24.62
C THR A 165 -20.95 -8.51 25.85
N GLY A 166 -21.09 -7.89 27.03
CA GLY A 166 -20.47 -8.37 28.27
C GLY A 166 -18.94 -8.24 28.30
N TRP A 167 -18.35 -7.47 27.37
CA TRP A 167 -16.91 -7.22 27.35
C TRP A 167 -16.48 -6.20 28.41
N GLU A 168 -15.20 -6.22 28.76
CA GLU A 168 -14.63 -5.17 29.61
C GLU A 168 -14.57 -3.83 28.86
N PRO A 169 -14.76 -2.68 29.56
CA PRO A 169 -14.59 -1.38 28.95
C PRO A 169 -13.22 -1.22 28.26
N GLY A 170 -13.22 -0.70 27.03
CA GLY A 170 -12.03 -0.51 26.21
C GLY A 170 -11.59 -1.75 25.41
N GLU A 171 -12.20 -2.92 25.61
CA GLU A 171 -11.83 -4.15 24.90
C GLU A 171 -12.06 -4.04 23.39
N ALA A 172 -13.22 -3.51 22.97
CA ALA A 172 -13.54 -3.35 21.56
C ALA A 172 -12.57 -2.38 20.87
N MET A 173 -12.20 -1.29 21.56
CA MET A 173 -11.24 -0.33 21.04
C MET A 173 -9.83 -0.89 20.95
N ARG A 174 -9.41 -1.72 21.92
CA ARG A 174 -8.13 -2.45 21.86
C ARG A 174 -8.10 -3.44 20.70
N ALA A 175 -9.14 -4.25 20.53
CA ALA A 175 -9.23 -5.19 19.42
C ALA A 175 -9.18 -4.48 18.05
N ALA A 176 -9.90 -3.36 17.90
CA ALA A 176 -9.85 -2.55 16.68
C ALA A 176 -8.45 -1.98 16.41
N ARG A 177 -7.71 -1.60 17.47
CA ARG A 177 -6.31 -1.18 17.39
C ARG A 177 -5.41 -2.33 16.96
N THR A 178 -5.48 -3.50 17.59
CA THR A 178 -4.67 -4.67 17.23
C THR A 178 -4.81 -5.00 15.74
N CYS A 179 -6.05 -5.02 15.23
CA CYS A 179 -6.30 -5.25 13.81
C CYS A 179 -5.78 -4.12 12.90
N PHE A 180 -5.88 -2.85 13.33
CA PHE A 180 -5.33 -1.72 12.59
C PHE A 180 -3.81 -1.77 12.53
N ASP A 181 -3.14 -2.09 13.64
CA ASP A 181 -1.69 -2.19 13.73
C ASP A 181 -1.18 -3.38 12.90
N ALA A 182 -1.90 -4.51 12.90
CA ALA A 182 -1.60 -5.64 12.01
C ALA A 182 -1.71 -5.26 10.53
N TRP A 183 -2.76 -4.53 10.16
CA TRP A 183 -2.90 -3.97 8.80
C TRP A 183 -1.76 -3.00 8.46
N LEU A 184 -1.40 -2.11 9.38
CA LEU A 184 -0.36 -1.09 9.18
C LEU A 184 1.03 -1.72 9.03
N SER A 185 1.35 -2.74 9.83
CA SER A 185 2.59 -3.51 9.74
C SER A 185 2.69 -4.25 8.40
N ARG A 186 1.61 -4.91 7.95
CA ARG A 186 1.58 -5.56 6.62
C ARG A 186 1.72 -4.54 5.48
N ARG A 187 1.23 -3.32 5.68
CA ARG A 187 1.46 -2.21 4.75
C ARG A 187 2.93 -1.74 4.71
N GLY A 188 3.80 -2.17 5.61
CA GLY A 188 5.18 -1.68 5.70
C GLY A 188 5.29 -0.35 6.48
N GLY A 189 4.37 -0.13 7.43
CA GLY A 189 4.34 1.00 8.34
C GLY A 189 3.47 2.18 7.86
N GLN A 190 3.60 3.32 8.55
CA GLN A 190 2.95 4.59 8.17
C GLN A 190 3.51 5.17 6.86
N GLY A 191 4.67 4.67 6.41
CA GLY A 191 5.34 5.02 5.16
C GLY A 191 4.58 4.61 3.90
N ASN A 192 4.95 5.24 2.79
CA ASN A 192 4.24 5.17 1.52
C ASN A 192 4.70 3.92 0.73
N GLN A 193 3.90 2.85 0.71
CA GLN A 193 4.19 1.64 -0.11
C GLN A 193 4.50 1.99 -1.57
N GLU A 194 3.87 3.05 -2.08
CA GLU A 194 4.12 3.56 -3.41
C GLU A 194 5.58 4.04 -3.57
N GLU A 195 6.14 4.73 -2.56
CA GLU A 195 7.55 5.13 -2.55
C GLU A 195 8.48 3.92 -2.50
N LYS A 196 8.18 2.93 -1.64
CA LYS A 196 8.96 1.68 -1.60
C LYS A 196 8.92 0.93 -2.93
N ALA A 197 7.75 0.83 -3.56
CA ALA A 197 7.59 0.20 -4.87
C ALA A 197 8.38 0.95 -5.96
N MET A 198 8.32 2.29 -5.97
CA MET A 198 9.10 3.13 -6.88
C MET A 198 10.61 2.89 -6.74
N LEU A 199 11.13 2.89 -5.50
CA LEU A 199 12.55 2.64 -5.22
C LEU A 199 12.97 1.22 -5.63
N ARG A 200 12.16 0.22 -5.29
CA ARG A 200 12.39 -1.19 -5.63
C ARG A 200 12.47 -1.38 -7.15
N GLN A 201 11.59 -0.75 -7.91
CA GLN A 201 11.59 -0.83 -9.37
C GLN A 201 12.87 -0.27 -10.00
N VAL A 202 13.35 0.88 -9.50
CA VAL A 202 14.61 1.47 -9.99
C VAL A 202 15.80 0.56 -9.65
N ARG A 203 15.87 0.04 -8.41
CA ARG A 203 16.91 -0.90 -7.98
C ARG A 203 16.90 -2.18 -8.81
N GLU A 204 15.73 -2.77 -9.03
CA GLU A 204 15.57 -4.00 -9.81
C GLU A 204 16.03 -3.81 -11.25
N PHE A 205 15.64 -2.70 -11.89
CA PHE A 205 16.08 -2.40 -13.25
C PHE A 205 17.60 -2.35 -13.34
N ILE A 206 18.26 -1.62 -12.43
CA ILE A 206 19.72 -1.47 -12.45
C ILE A 206 20.41 -2.79 -12.11
N ARG A 207 19.96 -3.55 -11.11
CA ARG A 207 20.52 -4.87 -10.77
C ARG A 207 20.42 -5.85 -11.93
N ARG A 208 19.29 -5.86 -12.64
CA ARG A 208 19.02 -6.81 -13.73
C ARG A 208 19.65 -6.41 -15.06
N LYS A 209 19.78 -5.11 -15.33
CA LYS A 209 20.19 -4.57 -16.64
C LYS A 209 21.50 -3.78 -16.59
N GLY A 210 22.14 -3.66 -15.43
CA GLY A 210 23.34 -2.85 -15.20
C GLY A 210 24.46 -3.12 -16.19
N GLU A 211 24.74 -4.37 -16.52
CA GLU A 211 25.80 -4.74 -17.46
C GLU A 211 25.36 -4.60 -18.93
N SER A 212 24.13 -5.01 -19.24
CA SER A 212 23.63 -5.10 -20.62
C SER A 212 23.14 -3.76 -21.18
N ALA A 213 22.63 -2.86 -20.33
CA ALA A 213 21.97 -1.62 -20.75
C ALA A 213 22.83 -0.37 -20.57
N PHE A 214 23.96 -0.44 -19.88
CA PHE A 214 24.80 0.74 -19.59
C PHE A 214 26.18 0.62 -20.21
N THR A 215 26.62 1.65 -20.93
CA THR A 215 27.99 1.72 -21.45
C THR A 215 28.94 2.21 -20.36
N ASP A 216 30.12 1.60 -20.25
CA ASP A 216 31.16 2.07 -19.34
C ASP A 216 31.63 3.48 -19.74
N TRP A 217 31.68 4.38 -18.77
CA TRP A 217 32.02 5.79 -18.99
C TRP A 217 33.42 5.97 -19.58
N ASP A 218 34.37 5.20 -19.09
CA ASP A 218 35.78 5.29 -19.49
C ASP A 218 36.09 4.50 -20.77
N ARG A 219 35.05 3.96 -21.42
CA ARG A 219 35.23 3.22 -22.66
C ARG A 219 35.68 4.15 -23.79
N PRO A 220 36.81 3.86 -24.48
CA PRO A 220 37.31 4.71 -25.54
C PRO A 220 36.28 4.86 -26.67
N ALA A 221 36.08 6.08 -27.17
CA ALA A 221 35.18 6.35 -28.29
C ALA A 221 35.59 5.63 -29.59
N ASN A 222 36.89 5.33 -29.72
CA ASN A 222 37.50 4.61 -30.85
C ASN A 222 37.86 3.16 -30.50
N ASP A 223 37.15 2.56 -29.54
CA ASP A 223 37.32 1.15 -29.23
C ASP A 223 36.94 0.31 -30.48
N THR A 224 37.95 -0.27 -31.11
CA THR A 224 37.84 -1.05 -32.35
C THR A 224 37.48 -2.51 -32.08
N ASP A 225 37.16 -2.85 -30.84
CA ASP A 225 36.72 -4.18 -30.47
C ASP A 225 35.35 -4.50 -31.10
N LYS A 226 35.41 -5.09 -32.29
CA LYS A 226 34.26 -5.58 -33.07
C LYS A 226 33.52 -6.73 -32.38
N HIS A 227 34.04 -7.27 -31.27
CA HIS A 227 33.40 -8.32 -30.48
C HIS A 227 32.52 -7.79 -29.34
N ALA A 228 32.50 -6.47 -29.11
CA ALA A 228 31.59 -5.90 -28.16
C ALA A 228 30.15 -6.01 -28.66
N PRO A 229 29.25 -6.71 -27.95
CA PRO A 229 27.87 -6.82 -28.36
C PRO A 229 27.27 -5.41 -28.41
N GLY A 230 26.65 -5.05 -29.54
CA GLY A 230 25.79 -3.87 -29.60
C GLY A 230 24.76 -3.95 -28.47
N LYS A 231 24.49 -2.82 -27.80
CA LYS A 231 23.50 -2.75 -26.71
C LYS A 231 22.16 -2.27 -27.30
N PRO A 232 21.30 -3.16 -27.82
CA PRO A 232 20.05 -2.76 -28.48
C PRO A 232 19.11 -1.98 -27.56
N ASP A 233 19.17 -2.25 -26.25
CA ASP A 233 18.38 -1.58 -25.21
C ASP A 233 19.25 -0.68 -24.33
N ARG A 234 20.16 0.11 -24.92
CA ARG A 234 21.04 1.02 -24.14
C ARG A 234 20.22 2.07 -23.39
N ALA A 235 20.28 2.03 -22.07
CA ALA A 235 19.57 2.92 -21.15
C ALA A 235 20.43 4.10 -20.63
N GLY A 236 21.76 4.04 -20.79
CA GLY A 236 22.64 5.10 -20.31
C GLY A 236 24.11 4.72 -20.19
N TYR A 237 24.81 5.41 -19.29
CA TYR A 237 26.21 5.17 -18.93
C TYR A 237 26.34 4.74 -17.46
N ARG A 238 27.40 4.01 -17.13
CA ARG A 238 27.81 3.74 -15.76
C ARG A 238 29.25 4.15 -15.54
N ARG A 239 29.57 4.62 -14.34
CA ARG A 239 30.93 5.05 -13.96
C ARG A 239 31.29 4.43 -12.62
N GLY A 240 32.50 3.88 -12.52
CA GLY A 240 33.05 3.43 -11.25
C GLY A 240 33.33 4.62 -10.32
N CYS A 241 33.02 4.47 -9.05
CA CYS A 241 33.29 5.47 -8.01
C CYS A 241 33.57 4.76 -6.69
N HIS A 242 33.76 5.54 -5.63
CA HIS A 242 33.76 5.03 -4.27
C HIS A 242 32.49 5.47 -3.54
N ASP A 243 31.94 4.61 -2.70
CA ASP A 243 30.84 4.99 -1.80
C ASP A 243 31.34 5.88 -0.64
N ALA A 244 30.45 6.20 0.31
CA ALA A 244 30.80 7.04 1.46
C ALA A 244 31.80 6.37 2.43
N GLU A 245 31.94 5.04 2.37
CA GLU A 245 32.83 4.22 3.20
C GLU A 245 34.16 3.91 2.50
N GLY A 246 34.29 4.30 1.23
CA GLY A 246 35.49 4.10 0.41
C GLY A 246 35.50 2.77 -0.35
N ASN A 247 34.40 2.01 -0.36
CA ASN A 247 34.30 0.77 -1.13
C ASN A 247 34.05 1.06 -2.61
N ASP A 248 34.44 0.13 -3.48
CA ASP A 248 34.16 0.21 -4.91
C ASP A 248 32.64 0.20 -5.17
N ALA A 249 32.17 1.22 -5.87
CA ALA A 249 30.76 1.45 -6.16
C ALA A 249 30.55 1.90 -7.61
N GLN A 250 29.29 2.04 -8.00
CA GLN A 250 28.92 2.48 -9.35
C GLN A 250 27.84 3.56 -9.33
N GLU A 251 28.06 4.58 -10.16
CA GLU A 251 27.08 5.60 -10.51
C GLU A 251 26.43 5.27 -11.84
N TYR A 252 25.15 5.63 -12.01
CA TYR A 252 24.41 5.38 -13.25
C TYR A 252 23.81 6.67 -13.80
N PHE A 253 23.93 6.88 -15.12
CA PHE A 253 23.46 8.05 -15.84
C PHE A 253 22.43 7.60 -16.87
N LEU A 254 21.15 7.68 -16.51
CA LEU A 254 20.05 7.20 -17.35
C LEU A 254 19.57 8.28 -18.31
N PHE A 255 19.38 7.91 -19.57
CA PHE A 255 18.70 8.78 -20.53
C PHE A 255 17.26 9.04 -20.10
N ASN A 256 16.78 10.26 -20.29
CA ASN A 256 15.43 10.67 -19.89
C ASN A 256 14.32 9.83 -20.57
N GLU A 257 14.54 9.36 -21.79
CA GLU A 257 13.59 8.51 -22.51
C GLU A 257 13.50 7.11 -21.89
N ALA A 258 14.66 6.49 -21.60
CA ALA A 258 14.73 5.22 -20.89
C ALA A 258 14.13 5.33 -19.48
N TRP A 259 14.41 6.44 -18.78
CA TRP A 259 13.83 6.75 -17.47
C TRP A 259 12.29 6.71 -17.51
N ARG A 260 11.67 7.40 -18.47
CA ARG A 260 10.21 7.51 -18.54
C ARG A 260 9.55 6.26 -19.13
N GLY A 261 10.13 5.69 -20.18
CA GLY A 261 9.51 4.63 -20.97
C GLY A 261 9.74 3.22 -20.43
N VAL A 262 10.87 3.00 -19.75
CA VAL A 262 11.30 1.68 -19.28
C VAL A 262 11.39 1.63 -17.78
N VAL A 263 12.21 2.51 -17.17
CA VAL A 263 12.54 2.44 -15.74
C VAL A 263 11.35 2.78 -14.87
N CYS A 264 10.61 3.84 -15.19
CA CYS A 264 9.43 4.29 -14.44
C CYS A 264 8.11 3.82 -15.07
N LYS A 265 8.13 2.80 -15.94
CA LYS A 265 6.92 2.31 -16.58
C LYS A 265 5.90 1.90 -15.51
N GLY A 266 4.69 2.46 -15.59
CA GLY A 266 3.62 2.23 -14.61
C GLY A 266 3.58 3.21 -13.43
N HIS A 267 4.60 4.05 -13.26
CA HIS A 267 4.67 5.11 -12.24
C HIS A 267 4.83 6.50 -12.87
N ASP A 268 4.50 7.56 -12.13
CA ASP A 268 4.83 8.92 -12.55
C ASP A 268 6.34 9.16 -12.40
N ALA A 269 7.05 9.21 -13.54
CA ALA A 269 8.50 9.42 -13.59
C ALA A 269 8.98 10.70 -12.87
N ALA A 270 8.14 11.73 -12.76
CA ALA A 270 8.47 12.94 -12.02
C ALA A 270 8.35 12.71 -10.49
N ALA A 271 7.35 11.94 -10.05
CA ALA A 271 7.22 11.54 -8.66
C ALA A 271 8.40 10.67 -8.20
N VAL A 272 8.77 9.65 -9.01
CA VAL A 272 9.94 8.80 -8.74
C VAL A 272 11.21 9.64 -8.65
N GLY A 273 11.42 10.56 -9.60
CA GLY A 273 12.60 11.41 -9.63
C GLY A 273 12.69 12.32 -8.39
N ARG A 274 11.59 12.98 -8.01
CA ARG A 274 11.54 13.81 -6.79
C ARG A 274 11.81 13.00 -5.52
N LEU A 275 11.27 11.78 -5.44
CA LEU A 275 11.51 10.88 -4.32
C LEU A 275 13.00 10.54 -4.19
N LEU A 276 13.64 10.14 -5.30
CA LEU A 276 15.07 9.83 -5.30
C LEU A 276 15.93 11.03 -4.89
N VAL A 277 15.57 12.24 -5.32
CA VAL A 277 16.27 13.47 -4.90
C VAL A 277 16.06 13.74 -3.41
N ALA A 278 14.84 13.59 -2.90
CA ALA A 278 14.53 13.80 -1.49
C ALA A 278 15.27 12.82 -0.57
N LYS A 279 15.47 11.57 -1.04
CA LYS A 279 16.22 10.52 -0.35
C LYS A 279 17.74 10.58 -0.56
N GLY A 280 18.23 11.47 -1.42
CA GLY A 280 19.66 11.57 -1.74
C GLY A 280 20.20 10.45 -2.64
N TYR A 281 19.32 9.69 -3.30
CA TYR A 281 19.69 8.59 -4.22
C TYR A 281 19.90 9.07 -5.66
N CYS A 282 19.50 10.31 -5.97
CA CYS A 282 19.73 10.95 -7.26
C CYS A 282 20.38 12.31 -7.04
N ARG A 283 21.35 12.66 -7.89
CA ARG A 283 21.94 14.00 -7.88
C ARG A 283 20.88 15.04 -8.22
N LYS A 284 20.81 16.09 -7.39
CA LYS A 284 19.89 17.21 -7.61
C LYS A 284 20.40 18.11 -8.73
N GLY A 285 19.56 18.30 -9.73
CA GLY A 285 19.75 19.25 -10.83
C GLY A 285 19.43 20.70 -10.46
N SER A 286 19.76 21.60 -11.38
CA SER A 286 19.57 23.05 -11.23
C SER A 286 18.16 23.53 -11.61
N GLU A 287 17.36 22.71 -12.29
CA GLU A 287 16.01 23.07 -12.74
C GLU A 287 14.97 22.80 -11.63
N THR A 288 14.25 23.83 -11.19
CA THR A 288 13.27 23.74 -10.09
C THR A 288 12.12 22.78 -10.40
N ASP A 289 11.63 22.75 -11.64
CA ASP A 289 10.51 21.89 -12.04
C ASP A 289 10.92 20.44 -12.30
N ARG A 290 12.22 20.19 -12.49
CA ARG A 290 12.79 18.88 -12.83
C ARG A 290 14.08 18.63 -12.05
N PRO A 291 14.04 18.65 -10.70
CA PRO A 291 15.23 18.59 -9.87
C PRO A 291 15.98 17.25 -9.95
N TRP A 292 15.40 16.23 -10.58
CA TRP A 292 16.02 14.92 -10.78
C TRP A 292 16.79 14.79 -12.10
N LEU A 293 16.79 15.84 -12.95
CA LEU A 293 17.55 15.87 -14.19
C LEU A 293 18.77 16.76 -14.05
N VAL A 294 19.94 16.21 -14.35
CA VAL A 294 21.21 16.93 -14.41
C VAL A 294 21.69 17.03 -15.85
N ARG A 295 22.41 18.12 -16.18
CA ARG A 295 23.11 18.25 -17.46
C ARG A 295 24.51 17.71 -17.29
N GLU A 296 24.81 16.62 -17.97
CA GLU A 296 26.12 15.97 -17.92
C GLU A 296 26.71 15.84 -19.33
N SER A 297 28.03 15.91 -19.43
CA SER A 297 28.75 15.70 -20.68
C SER A 297 29.08 14.22 -20.81
N LEU A 298 28.23 13.48 -21.50
CA LEU A 298 28.35 12.05 -21.67
C LEU A 298 29.42 11.72 -22.74
N PRO A 299 30.15 10.60 -22.59
CA PRO A 299 31.03 10.09 -23.63
C PRO A 299 30.24 9.88 -24.93
N THR A 300 30.83 10.22 -26.08
CA THR A 300 30.25 10.00 -27.43
C THR A 300 28.91 10.69 -27.76
N GLU A 301 28.20 11.26 -26.77
CA GLU A 301 26.86 11.86 -26.91
C GLU A 301 26.84 13.36 -26.55
N GLY A 302 27.93 13.87 -25.96
CA GLY A 302 28.05 15.27 -25.57
C GLY A 302 27.11 15.63 -24.41
N ARG A 303 26.68 16.91 -24.36
CA ARG A 303 25.84 17.40 -23.26
C ARG A 303 24.41 16.89 -23.37
N ALA A 304 24.00 16.04 -22.43
CA ALA A 304 22.66 15.49 -22.35
C ALA A 304 22.03 15.74 -20.97
N ARG A 305 20.69 15.67 -20.93
CA ARG A 305 19.94 15.62 -19.66
C ARG A 305 19.74 14.18 -19.23
N VAL A 306 20.22 13.84 -18.05
CA VAL A 306 20.17 12.47 -17.51
C VAL A 306 19.66 12.46 -16.09
N VAL A 307 19.15 11.30 -15.66
CA VAL A 307 18.94 10.99 -14.25
C VAL A 307 20.22 10.36 -13.73
N HIS A 308 20.89 11.04 -12.79
CA HIS A 308 22.16 10.58 -12.23
C HIS A 308 21.91 9.92 -10.87
N ILE A 309 21.92 8.59 -10.87
CA ILE A 309 21.71 7.74 -9.71
C ILE A 309 23.04 7.52 -8.99
N LEU A 310 23.00 7.71 -7.68
CA LEU A 310 24.15 7.61 -6.77
C LEU A 310 24.22 6.23 -6.11
N PRO A 311 25.42 5.78 -5.68
CA PRO A 311 25.61 4.50 -4.99
C PRO A 311 24.68 4.30 -3.79
N ALA A 312 24.41 5.38 -3.03
CA ALA A 312 23.55 5.39 -1.84
C ALA A 312 22.16 4.76 -2.05
N LEU A 313 21.69 4.63 -3.29
CA LEU A 313 20.47 3.88 -3.61
C LEU A 313 20.55 2.42 -3.15
N PHE A 314 21.74 1.81 -3.18
CA PHE A 314 21.97 0.39 -2.90
C PHE A 314 22.37 0.10 -1.45
N ASP A 315 22.89 1.10 -0.74
CA ASP A 315 23.43 0.94 0.62
C ASP A 315 22.35 1.02 1.71
N SER A 316 21.11 1.32 1.33
CA SER A 316 20.00 1.53 2.26
C SER A 316 19.05 0.33 2.33
N ASP A 317 18.89 -0.23 3.54
CA ASP A 317 17.92 -1.27 3.92
C ASP A 317 16.44 -0.79 3.91
N ASP A 318 16.11 0.22 3.12
CA ASP A 318 14.76 0.81 2.98
C ASP A 318 13.72 -0.15 2.32
N ASP A 319 14.04 -1.44 2.18
CA ASP A 319 13.22 -2.47 1.48
C ASP A 319 11.90 -2.85 2.20
#